data_AF-A0A382B5B2-F1
#
_entry.id   AF-A0A382B5B2-F1
#
_cell.length_a   1.000
_cell.length_b   1.000
_cell.length_c   1.000
_cell.angle_alpha   90.00
_cell.angle_beta   90.00
_cell.angle_gamma   90.00
#
_symmetry.space_group_name_H-M   'P 1'
#
loop_
_entity.id
_entity.type
_entity.pdbx_description
1 polymer ?
#
loop_
_entity_poly.entity_id
_entity_poly.type
_entity_poly.pdbx_seq_one_letter_code
_entity_poly.pdbx_strand_id
1 'polypeptide(L)'
;MSDIFLMNNNQSPNFQPIKLEETINQITTKGLKMADIASQGNDWSSVIEPLDKIEHELGKQTSVNSHMNSVMFSEKFNIEYEKTLPLISKYYSEIGANKSLYKAFKRLKQSNLSEQQQHIVKESIQGFELSGVGLEGKSANRFKDIQKELSLLSNQFSKNVLQSTNEWKKTVTLEELSGYSETQLAKIKTEEGYCVNLQMPIYIDVMTYAENRNLREEVYRAYISRASDVGYTSKEFDNRDVMKNILELRSELSKLLDFSNYAELSI
;
A
#
# COMPACT_ATOMS: atom_id res chain seq x y z
N MET A 1 -26.76 28.36 2.01
CA MET A 1 -25.57 27.54 1.71
C MET A 1 -26.01 26.48 0.73
N SER A 2 -25.63 26.68 -0.53
CA SER A 2 -26.18 26.06 -1.74
C SER A 2 -25.79 24.60 -1.90
N ASP A 3 -26.73 23.81 -2.42
CA ASP A 3 -26.60 22.41 -2.84
C ASP A 3 -25.42 22.19 -3.78
N ILE A 4 -24.33 21.57 -3.30
CA ILE A 4 -23.17 21.18 -4.12
C ILE A 4 -23.19 19.69 -4.50
N PHE A 5 -24.13 18.89 -3.97
CA PHE A 5 -24.14 17.45 -4.25
C PHE A 5 -25.55 16.86 -4.33
N LEU A 6 -26.26 17.11 -5.43
CA LEU A 6 -27.34 16.21 -5.86
C LEU A 6 -27.16 15.95 -7.36
N MET A 7 -27.14 14.66 -7.70
CA MET A 7 -26.78 14.11 -8.99
C MET A 7 -27.54 14.72 -10.17
N ASN A 8 -26.92 14.72 -11.36
CA ASN A 8 -27.66 14.52 -12.60
C ASN A 8 -28.44 13.19 -12.49
N ASN A 9 -29.75 13.20 -12.73
CA ASN A 9 -30.71 12.09 -12.54
C ASN A 9 -30.39 10.75 -13.24
N ASN A 10 -29.23 10.57 -13.89
CA ASN A 10 -28.94 9.46 -14.80
C ASN A 10 -27.97 8.38 -14.30
N GLN A 11 -27.67 8.28 -12.99
CA GLN A 11 -26.73 7.28 -12.43
C GLN A 11 -25.31 7.26 -13.05
N SER A 12 -24.99 8.13 -14.02
CA SER A 12 -23.69 8.18 -14.68
C SER A 12 -22.61 8.79 -13.78
N PRO A 13 -21.39 8.23 -13.77
CA PRO A 13 -20.25 8.85 -13.08
C PRO A 13 -19.92 10.24 -13.61
N ASN A 14 -19.51 11.15 -12.73
CA ASN A 14 -19.01 12.47 -13.13
C ASN A 14 -17.52 12.41 -13.49
N PHE A 15 -17.18 12.26 -14.76
CA PHE A 15 -15.78 12.23 -15.23
C PHE A 15 -15.09 13.61 -15.27
N GLN A 16 -15.69 14.65 -14.67
CA GLN A 16 -15.04 15.94 -14.44
C GLN A 16 -15.14 16.30 -12.94
N PRO A 17 -14.54 15.49 -12.04
CA PRO A 17 -14.61 15.78 -10.62
C PRO A 17 -13.80 17.03 -10.30
N ILE A 18 -14.34 17.86 -9.40
CA ILE A 18 -13.70 19.07 -8.88
C ILE A 18 -13.66 18.99 -7.35
N LYS A 19 -12.76 19.75 -6.72
CA LYS A 19 -12.66 19.83 -5.25
C LYS A 19 -12.50 18.45 -4.57
N LEU A 20 -11.59 17.63 -5.10
CA LEU A 20 -11.39 16.25 -4.67
C LEU A 20 -11.13 16.13 -3.17
N GLU A 21 -10.15 16.88 -2.65
CA GLU A 21 -9.77 16.89 -1.23
C GLU A 21 -10.94 17.30 -0.32
N GLU A 22 -11.61 18.42 -0.64
CA GLU A 22 -12.76 18.92 0.13
C GLU A 22 -13.87 17.86 0.22
N THR A 23 -14.19 17.23 -0.91
CA THR A 23 -15.25 16.21 -1.02
C THR A 23 -14.92 14.98 -0.18
N ILE A 24 -13.70 14.44 -0.34
CA ILE A 24 -13.27 13.25 0.41
C ILE A 24 -13.18 13.56 1.91
N ASN A 25 -12.70 14.74 2.30
CA ASN A 25 -12.65 15.15 3.70
C ASN A 25 -14.05 15.25 4.33
N GLN A 26 -15.03 15.77 3.60
CA GLN A 26 -16.42 15.85 4.07
C GLN A 26 -17.03 14.46 4.25
N ILE A 27 -16.87 13.57 3.27
CA ILE A 27 -17.42 12.21 3.31
C ILE A 27 -16.79 11.41 4.46
N THR A 28 -15.47 11.42 4.59
CA THR A 28 -14.77 10.71 5.66
C THR A 28 -15.11 11.24 7.05
N THR A 29 -15.20 12.58 7.22
CA THR A 29 -15.66 13.20 8.48
C THR A 29 -17.08 12.80 8.83
N LYS A 30 -18.00 12.78 7.85
CA LYS A 30 -19.37 12.29 8.02
C LYS A 30 -19.38 10.80 8.36
N GLY A 31 -18.49 10.02 7.73
CA GLY A 31 -18.31 8.59 7.95
C GLY A 31 -17.99 8.25 9.39
N LEU A 32 -17.06 8.97 10.02
CA LEU A 32 -16.71 8.77 11.43
C LEU A 32 -17.91 9.06 12.35
N LYS A 33 -18.69 10.11 12.06
CA LYS A 33 -19.93 10.39 12.82
C LYS A 33 -20.96 9.27 12.66
N MET A 34 -21.11 8.72 11.46
CA MET A 34 -22.02 7.59 11.22
C MET A 34 -21.54 6.33 11.93
N ALA A 35 -20.22 6.10 12.00
CA ALA A 35 -19.65 5.01 12.77
C ALA A 35 -19.94 5.14 14.28
N ASP A 36 -19.91 6.35 14.83
CA ASP A 36 -20.29 6.60 16.23
C ASP A 36 -21.77 6.29 16.50
N ILE A 37 -22.66 6.65 15.56
CA ILE A 37 -24.09 6.32 15.64
C ILE A 37 -24.29 4.81 15.54
N ALA A 38 -23.69 4.17 14.52
CA ALA A 38 -23.75 2.72 14.31
C ALA A 38 -23.22 1.94 15.52
N SER A 39 -22.23 2.49 16.22
CA SER A 39 -21.67 1.90 17.44
C SER A 39 -22.67 1.76 18.58
N GLN A 40 -23.81 2.46 18.55
CA GLN A 40 -24.90 2.34 19.53
C GLN A 40 -26.01 1.38 19.07
N GLY A 41 -25.99 0.95 17.81
CA GLY A 41 -26.99 0.04 17.23
C GLY A 41 -26.93 -1.38 17.78
N ASN A 42 -27.99 -2.14 17.53
CA ASN A 42 -28.16 -3.53 17.95
C ASN A 42 -28.81 -4.44 16.89
N ASP A 43 -29.21 -3.89 15.73
CA ASP A 43 -29.79 -4.62 14.60
C ASP A 43 -29.11 -4.22 13.28
N TRP A 44 -29.46 -4.92 12.20
CA TRP A 44 -28.84 -4.70 10.89
C TRP A 44 -28.99 -3.25 10.43
N SER A 45 -30.19 -2.70 10.52
CA SER A 45 -30.48 -1.35 10.04
C SER A 45 -29.76 -0.26 10.83
N SER A 46 -29.63 -0.40 12.14
CA SER A 46 -28.95 0.59 12.98
C SER A 46 -27.42 0.51 12.92
N VAL A 47 -26.86 -0.67 12.62
CA VAL A 47 -25.40 -0.87 12.58
C VAL A 47 -24.83 -0.77 11.17
N ILE A 48 -25.45 -1.43 10.17
CA ILE A 48 -24.86 -1.57 8.83
C ILE A 48 -25.28 -0.44 7.89
N GLU A 49 -26.57 -0.09 7.83
CA GLU A 49 -27.04 0.90 6.84
C GLU A 49 -26.34 2.28 6.93
N PRO A 50 -26.01 2.83 8.11
CA PRO A 50 -25.26 4.09 8.19
C PRO A 50 -23.85 3.96 7.62
N LEU A 51 -23.21 2.80 7.76
CA LEU A 51 -21.88 2.52 7.22
C LEU A 51 -21.95 2.34 5.70
N ASP A 52 -22.88 1.50 5.21
CA ASP A 52 -23.07 1.21 3.79
C ASP A 52 -23.36 2.49 2.98
N LYS A 53 -24.14 3.42 3.54
CA LYS A 53 -24.41 4.71 2.89
C LYS A 53 -23.13 5.51 2.68
N ILE A 54 -22.22 5.50 3.64
CA ILE A 54 -20.94 6.21 3.57
C ILE A 54 -19.99 5.49 2.62
N GLU A 55 -19.89 4.16 2.71
CA GLU A 55 -19.07 3.36 1.80
C GLU A 55 -19.50 3.54 0.35
N HIS A 56 -20.81 3.57 0.08
CA HIS A 56 -21.34 3.86 -1.24
C HIS A 56 -20.97 5.28 -1.73
N GLU A 57 -21.10 6.29 -0.86
CA GLU A 57 -20.78 7.68 -1.19
C GLU A 57 -19.27 7.86 -1.46
N LEU A 58 -18.42 7.29 -0.59
CA LEU A 58 -16.97 7.32 -0.72
C LEU A 58 -16.52 6.55 -1.96
N GLY A 59 -17.01 5.33 -2.16
CA GLY A 59 -16.69 4.46 -3.29
C GLY A 59 -17.00 5.11 -4.65
N LYS A 60 -18.11 5.86 -4.73
CA LYS A 60 -18.45 6.63 -5.95
C LYS A 60 -17.39 7.69 -6.28
N GLN A 61 -16.88 8.40 -5.27
CA GLN A 61 -15.86 9.43 -5.50
C GLN A 61 -14.49 8.81 -5.77
N THR A 62 -14.06 7.84 -4.97
CA THR A 62 -12.73 7.21 -5.09
C THR A 62 -12.59 6.41 -6.37
N SER A 63 -13.65 5.74 -6.84
CA SER A 63 -13.65 5.03 -8.13
C SER A 63 -13.43 6.00 -9.30
N VAL A 64 -14.16 7.11 -9.35
CA VAL A 64 -14.00 8.11 -10.42
C VAL A 64 -12.62 8.77 -10.35
N ASN A 65 -12.20 9.20 -9.16
CA ASN A 65 -10.93 9.90 -8.98
C ASN A 65 -9.73 9.02 -9.37
N SER A 66 -9.72 7.76 -8.93
CA SER A 66 -8.65 6.81 -9.28
C SER A 66 -8.65 6.47 -10.78
N HIS A 67 -9.84 6.28 -11.38
CA HIS A 67 -9.96 6.03 -12.82
C HIS A 67 -9.41 7.22 -13.62
N MET A 68 -9.85 8.44 -13.31
CA MET A 68 -9.37 9.66 -13.99
C MET A 68 -7.85 9.83 -13.84
N ASN A 69 -7.30 9.60 -12.65
CA ASN A 69 -5.85 9.62 -12.45
C ASN A 69 -5.12 8.55 -13.29
N SER A 70 -5.75 7.39 -13.53
CA SER A 70 -5.16 6.30 -14.30
C SER A 70 -5.24 6.47 -15.81
N VAL A 71 -6.36 6.98 -16.36
CA VAL A 71 -6.60 6.98 -17.82
C VAL A 71 -6.52 8.38 -18.46
N MET A 72 -6.66 9.43 -17.66
CA MET A 72 -6.64 10.83 -18.09
C MET A 72 -5.65 11.63 -17.23
N PHE A 73 -4.46 11.05 -17.00
CA PHE A 73 -3.46 11.60 -16.12
C PHE A 73 -3.05 13.03 -16.51
N SER A 74 -2.99 13.92 -15.52
CA SER A 74 -2.29 15.20 -15.62
C SER A 74 -1.68 15.54 -14.26
N GLU A 75 -0.53 16.23 -14.26
CA GLU A 75 0.16 16.62 -13.03
C GLU A 75 -0.74 17.46 -12.10
N LYS A 76 -1.51 18.38 -12.68
CA LYS A 76 -2.48 19.20 -11.94
C LYS A 76 -3.57 18.35 -11.26
N PHE A 77 -4.10 17.34 -11.95
CA PHE A 77 -5.10 16.45 -11.35
C PHE A 77 -4.47 15.55 -10.29
N ASN A 78 -3.28 15.03 -10.57
CA ASN A 78 -2.56 14.14 -9.68
C ASN A 78 -2.22 14.81 -8.34
N ILE A 79 -1.78 16.07 -8.34
CA ILE A 79 -1.54 16.85 -7.12
C ILE A 79 -2.80 16.91 -6.23
N GLU A 80 -3.98 17.10 -6.81
CA GLU A 80 -5.24 17.11 -6.04
C GLU A 80 -5.68 15.71 -5.61
N TYR A 81 -5.43 14.70 -6.45
CA TYR A 81 -5.70 13.30 -6.13
C TYR A 81 -4.85 12.80 -4.96
N GLU A 82 -3.55 13.10 -4.94
CA GLU A 82 -2.62 12.67 -3.89
C GLU A 82 -3.02 13.19 -2.51
N LYS A 83 -3.58 14.40 -2.42
CA LYS A 83 -4.11 14.96 -1.17
C LYS A 83 -5.27 14.13 -0.58
N THR A 84 -5.99 13.36 -1.40
CA THR A 84 -7.10 12.52 -0.92
C THR A 84 -6.63 11.22 -0.26
N LEU A 85 -5.46 10.69 -0.65
CA LEU A 85 -5.00 9.37 -0.21
C LEU A 85 -4.77 9.29 1.30
N PRO A 86 -4.13 10.28 1.96
CA PRO A 86 -3.99 10.28 3.42
C PRO A 86 -5.32 10.33 4.16
N LEU A 87 -6.33 11.05 3.63
CA LEU A 87 -7.65 11.16 4.24
C LEU A 87 -8.39 9.81 4.22
N ILE A 88 -8.34 9.12 3.09
CA ILE A 88 -8.94 7.79 2.91
C ILE A 88 -8.26 6.76 3.82
N SER A 89 -6.92 6.74 3.81
CA SER A 89 -6.13 5.83 4.65
C SER A 89 -6.39 6.05 6.14
N LYS A 90 -6.45 7.31 6.58
CA LYS A 90 -6.79 7.67 7.95
C LYS A 90 -8.20 7.22 8.33
N TYR A 91 -9.19 7.44 7.46
CA TYR A 91 -10.58 7.02 7.69
C TYR A 91 -10.69 5.52 7.95
N TYR A 92 -10.15 4.69 7.05
CA TYR A 92 -10.21 3.23 7.23
C TYR A 92 -9.40 2.75 8.45
N SER A 93 -8.28 3.40 8.76
CA SER A 93 -7.51 3.12 9.97
C SER A 93 -8.33 3.41 11.25
N GLU A 94 -9.05 4.53 11.28
CA GLU A 94 -9.91 4.89 12.41
C GLU A 94 -11.14 3.98 12.52
N ILE A 95 -11.76 3.60 11.39
CA ILE A 95 -12.83 2.59 11.37
C ILE A 95 -12.32 1.26 11.90
N GLY A 96 -11.22 0.74 11.37
CA GLY A 96 -10.64 -0.54 11.80
C GLY A 96 -10.24 -0.55 13.27
N ALA A 97 -9.82 0.59 13.83
CA ALA A 97 -9.47 0.73 15.24
C ALA A 97 -10.66 1.11 16.15
N ASN A 98 -11.87 1.25 15.61
CA ASN A 98 -13.04 1.67 16.38
C ASN A 98 -13.60 0.53 17.24
N LYS A 99 -13.18 0.51 18.50
CA LYS A 99 -13.61 -0.50 19.48
C LYS A 99 -15.10 -0.49 19.80
N SER A 100 -15.74 0.67 19.76
CA SER A 100 -17.19 0.78 19.99
C SER A 100 -17.95 0.16 18.83
N LEU A 101 -17.48 0.37 17.61
CA LEU A 101 -18.05 -0.23 16.40
C LEU A 101 -17.83 -1.75 16.39
N TYR A 102 -16.63 -2.23 16.70
CA TYR A 102 -16.37 -3.66 16.89
C TYR A 102 -17.35 -4.31 17.90
N LYS A 103 -17.61 -3.65 19.03
CA LYS A 103 -18.61 -4.12 20.00
C LYS A 103 -20.02 -4.15 19.41
N ALA A 104 -20.39 -3.19 18.55
CA ALA A 104 -21.67 -3.20 17.85
C ALA A 104 -21.80 -4.38 16.89
N PHE A 105 -20.76 -4.68 16.11
CA PHE A 105 -20.73 -5.88 15.26
C PHE A 105 -20.85 -7.17 16.08
N LYS A 106 -20.18 -7.25 17.26
CA LYS A 106 -20.35 -8.41 18.17
C LYS A 106 -21.76 -8.54 18.72
N ARG A 107 -22.46 -7.44 19.02
CA ARG A 107 -23.88 -7.47 19.39
C ARG A 107 -24.75 -7.90 18.20
N LEU A 108 -24.50 -7.33 17.02
CA LEU A 108 -25.24 -7.64 15.79
C LEU A 108 -25.16 -9.12 15.44
N LYS A 109 -24.01 -9.77 15.64
CA LYS A 109 -23.81 -11.21 15.46
C LYS A 109 -24.78 -12.08 16.28
N GLN A 110 -25.33 -11.56 17.39
CA GLN A 110 -26.30 -12.27 18.24
C GLN A 110 -27.77 -12.02 17.84
N SER A 111 -28.02 -11.20 16.81
CA SER A 111 -29.36 -10.88 16.34
C SER A 111 -29.83 -11.86 15.24
N ASN A 112 -31.10 -11.76 14.84
CA ASN A 112 -31.65 -12.60 13.78
C ASN A 112 -31.21 -12.06 12.39
N LEU A 113 -30.26 -12.73 11.77
CA LEU A 113 -29.65 -12.34 10.50
C LEU A 113 -29.87 -13.41 9.43
N SER A 114 -30.04 -12.99 8.17
CA SER A 114 -29.97 -13.91 7.03
C SER A 114 -28.57 -14.52 6.88
N GLU A 115 -28.45 -15.61 6.11
CA GLU A 115 -27.16 -16.26 5.84
C GLU A 115 -26.11 -15.29 5.27
N GLN A 116 -26.51 -14.44 4.33
CA GLN A 116 -25.62 -13.43 3.72
C GLN A 116 -25.20 -12.37 4.74
N GLN A 117 -26.13 -11.92 5.58
CA GLN A 117 -25.85 -10.94 6.63
C GLN A 117 -24.90 -11.51 7.69
N GLN A 118 -25.06 -12.79 8.06
CA GLN A 118 -24.16 -13.49 8.98
C GLN A 118 -22.75 -13.56 8.42
N HIS A 119 -22.59 -13.83 7.12
CA HIS A 119 -21.29 -13.83 6.47
C HIS A 119 -20.64 -12.44 6.52
N ILE A 120 -21.36 -11.38 6.13
CA ILE A 120 -20.86 -10.00 6.17
C ILE A 120 -20.41 -9.63 7.59
N VAL A 121 -21.22 -9.94 8.61
CA VAL A 121 -20.88 -9.65 10.01
C VAL A 121 -19.67 -10.44 10.48
N LYS A 122 -19.54 -11.71 10.07
CA LYS A 122 -18.38 -12.54 10.39
C LYS A 122 -17.09 -11.96 9.80
N GLU A 123 -17.09 -11.65 8.50
CA GLU A 123 -15.92 -11.05 7.82
C GLU A 123 -15.56 -9.70 8.43
N SER A 124 -16.55 -8.87 8.75
CA SER A 124 -16.33 -7.57 9.39
C SER A 124 -15.66 -7.72 10.76
N ILE A 125 -16.15 -8.65 11.59
CA ILE A 125 -15.56 -8.96 12.91
C ILE A 125 -14.11 -9.45 12.75
N GLN A 126 -13.85 -10.32 11.76
CA GLN A 126 -12.51 -10.79 11.48
C GLN A 126 -11.58 -9.63 11.07
N GLY A 127 -12.04 -8.72 10.20
CA GLY A 127 -11.28 -7.52 9.83
C GLY A 127 -10.92 -6.63 11.03
N PHE A 128 -11.86 -6.45 11.96
CA PHE A 128 -11.60 -5.76 13.24
C PHE A 128 -10.56 -6.50 14.10
N GLU A 129 -10.64 -7.82 14.20
CA GLU A 129 -9.71 -8.60 15.02
C GLU A 129 -8.29 -8.56 14.43
N LEU A 130 -8.17 -8.65 13.11
CA LEU A 130 -6.91 -8.51 12.37
C LEU A 130 -6.29 -7.11 12.49
N SER A 131 -7.09 -6.07 12.71
CA SER A 131 -6.59 -4.71 13.00
C SER A 131 -6.08 -4.56 14.44
N GLY A 132 -6.18 -5.60 15.27
CA GLY A 132 -5.80 -5.58 16.67
C GLY A 132 -6.80 -4.87 17.58
N VAL A 133 -8.01 -4.50 17.10
CA VAL A 133 -9.00 -3.77 17.91
C VAL A 133 -9.54 -4.59 19.08
N GLY A 134 -9.50 -5.92 18.95
CA GLY A 134 -9.91 -6.87 19.98
C GLY A 134 -8.91 -6.98 21.14
N LEU A 135 -7.69 -6.46 20.97
CA LEU A 135 -6.65 -6.53 21.99
C LEU A 135 -6.88 -5.53 23.12
N GLU A 136 -6.42 -5.88 24.31
CA GLU A 136 -6.56 -5.09 25.53
C GLU A 136 -5.20 -4.84 26.20
N GLY A 137 -5.12 -3.75 26.96
CA GLY A 137 -3.98 -3.44 27.83
C GLY A 137 -2.61 -3.49 27.12
N LYS A 138 -1.70 -4.29 27.64
CA LYS A 138 -0.32 -4.39 27.14
C LYS A 138 -0.24 -4.93 25.70
N SER A 139 -1.10 -5.89 25.34
CA SER A 139 -1.11 -6.47 23.99
C SER A 139 -1.51 -5.45 22.93
N ALA A 140 -2.50 -4.59 23.23
CA ALA A 140 -2.91 -3.52 22.31
C ALA A 140 -1.81 -2.48 22.09
N ASN A 141 -1.08 -2.10 23.15
CA ASN A 141 0.05 -1.18 23.02
C ASN A 141 1.17 -1.81 22.19
N ARG A 142 1.52 -3.07 22.49
CA ARG A 142 2.58 -3.78 21.76
C ARG A 142 2.23 -3.99 20.29
N PHE A 143 0.97 -4.27 19.96
CA PHE A 143 0.50 -4.34 18.58
C PHE A 143 0.77 -3.04 17.80
N LYS A 144 0.43 -1.89 18.39
CA LYS A 144 0.67 -0.57 17.77
C LYS A 144 2.15 -0.28 17.57
N ASP A 145 2.97 -0.62 18.56
CA ASP A 145 4.42 -0.46 18.48
C ASP A 145 5.00 -1.32 17.35
N ILE A 146 4.60 -2.59 17.27
CA ILE A 146 5.02 -3.50 16.19
C ILE A 146 4.62 -2.96 14.81
N GLN A 147 3.37 -2.51 14.62
CA GLN A 147 2.91 -1.95 13.35
C GLN A 147 3.75 -0.73 12.93
N LYS A 148 4.07 0.16 13.88
CA LYS A 148 4.93 1.32 13.65
C LYS A 148 6.35 0.90 13.26
N GLU A 149 6.95 -0.02 14.00
CA GLU A 149 8.30 -0.54 13.73
C GLU A 149 8.37 -1.24 12.35
N LEU A 150 7.38 -2.07 12.02
CA LEU A 150 7.29 -2.73 10.70
C LEU A 150 7.19 -1.72 9.54
N SER A 151 6.44 -0.63 9.71
CA SER A 151 6.35 0.44 8.71
C SER A 151 7.70 1.11 8.48
N LEU A 152 8.41 1.45 9.56
CA LEU A 152 9.76 2.04 9.48
C LEU A 152 10.77 1.09 8.82
N LEU A 153 10.77 -0.19 9.22
CA LEU A 153 11.67 -1.20 8.66
C LEU A 153 11.38 -1.47 7.17
N SER A 154 10.10 -1.48 6.76
CA SER A 154 9.72 -1.66 5.35
C SER A 154 10.18 -0.50 4.47
N ASN A 155 10.09 0.73 4.99
CA ASN A 155 10.63 1.92 4.33
C ASN A 155 12.15 1.87 4.24
N GLN A 156 12.83 1.50 5.33
CA GLN A 156 14.28 1.34 5.36
C GLN A 156 14.75 0.28 4.36
N PHE A 157 14.10 -0.88 4.32
CA PHE A 157 14.40 -1.95 3.38
C PHE A 157 14.34 -1.45 1.92
N SER A 158 13.24 -0.79 1.56
CA SER A 158 13.02 -0.27 0.20
C SER A 158 14.03 0.81 -0.16
N LYS A 159 14.34 1.72 0.78
CA LYS A 159 15.35 2.77 0.61
C LYS A 159 16.74 2.16 0.35
N ASN A 160 17.15 1.18 1.15
CA ASN A 160 18.43 0.49 1.00
C ASN A 160 18.57 -0.16 -0.37
N VAL A 161 17.54 -0.86 -0.85
CA VAL A 161 17.52 -1.46 -2.21
C VAL A 161 17.68 -0.39 -3.29
N LEU A 162 16.97 0.74 -3.16
CA LEU A 162 17.06 1.83 -4.12
C LEU A 162 18.46 2.46 -4.13
N GLN A 163 19.03 2.74 -2.96
CA GLN A 163 20.36 3.33 -2.85
C GLN A 163 21.44 2.41 -3.41
N SER A 164 21.41 1.13 -3.06
CA SER A 164 22.31 0.11 -3.62
C SER A 164 22.16 0.00 -5.15
N THR A 165 20.93 0.05 -5.68
CA THR A 165 20.69 0.04 -7.14
C THR A 165 21.29 1.28 -7.83
N ASN A 166 21.24 2.44 -7.19
CA ASN A 166 21.71 3.71 -7.76
C ASN A 166 23.23 3.94 -7.63
N GLU A 167 23.85 3.35 -6.61
CA GLU A 167 25.28 3.46 -6.34
C GLU A 167 26.12 2.79 -7.43
N TRP A 168 25.72 1.58 -7.83
CA TRP A 168 26.50 0.82 -8.81
C TRP A 168 26.35 1.39 -10.22
N LYS A 169 27.48 1.78 -10.80
CA LYS A 169 27.60 2.28 -12.17
C LYS A 169 28.89 1.75 -12.78
N LYS A 170 28.85 1.39 -14.06
CA LYS A 170 30.02 0.97 -14.82
C LYS A 170 30.05 1.66 -16.17
N THR A 171 31.06 2.50 -16.38
CA THR A 171 31.39 3.01 -17.71
C THR A 171 31.91 1.85 -18.56
N VAL A 172 31.38 1.71 -19.77
CA VAL A 172 31.72 0.63 -20.70
C VAL A 172 32.00 1.19 -22.08
N THR A 173 32.87 0.51 -22.83
CA THR A 173 33.14 0.86 -24.22
C THR A 173 32.12 0.20 -25.16
N LEU A 174 32.09 0.64 -26.43
CA LEU A 174 31.20 0.04 -27.43
C LEU A 174 31.57 -1.42 -27.72
N GLU A 175 32.86 -1.77 -27.67
CA GLU A 175 33.35 -3.14 -27.85
C GLU A 175 32.86 -4.07 -26.74
N GLU A 176 32.77 -3.57 -25.50
CA GLU A 176 32.24 -4.35 -24.37
C GLU A 176 30.73 -4.62 -24.49
N LEU A 177 30.02 -3.86 -25.34
CA LEU A 177 28.58 -3.91 -25.57
C LEU A 177 28.21 -4.69 -26.85
N SER A 178 29.05 -5.61 -27.33
CA SER A 178 28.65 -6.42 -28.50
C SER A 178 27.33 -7.16 -28.25
N GLY A 179 26.47 -7.19 -29.27
CA GLY A 179 25.09 -7.67 -29.20
C GLY A 179 24.03 -6.60 -28.90
N TYR A 180 24.42 -5.40 -28.42
CA TYR A 180 23.49 -4.29 -28.27
C TYR A 180 23.10 -3.68 -29.63
N SER A 181 21.82 -3.38 -29.80
CA SER A 181 21.34 -2.51 -30.89
C SER A 181 21.35 -1.04 -30.46
N GLU A 182 21.10 -0.13 -31.40
CA GLU A 182 20.94 1.30 -31.12
C GLU A 182 19.89 1.59 -30.04
N THR A 183 18.85 0.75 -29.95
CA THR A 183 17.78 0.89 -28.95
C THR A 183 18.29 0.67 -27.53
N GLN A 184 19.16 -0.33 -27.30
CA GLN A 184 19.77 -0.54 -25.99
C GLN A 184 20.82 0.51 -25.68
N LEU A 185 21.66 0.86 -26.67
CA LEU A 185 22.70 1.90 -26.50
C LEU A 185 22.11 3.26 -26.10
N ALA A 186 20.97 3.64 -26.66
CA ALA A 186 20.29 4.89 -26.33
C ALA A 186 19.91 5.02 -24.85
N LYS A 187 19.59 3.90 -24.16
CA LYS A 187 19.20 3.91 -22.74
C LYS A 187 20.35 4.15 -21.77
N ILE A 188 21.58 3.84 -22.20
CA ILE A 188 22.78 3.90 -21.35
C ILE A 188 23.78 4.95 -21.81
N LYS A 189 23.45 5.74 -22.83
CA LYS A 189 24.30 6.81 -23.34
C LYS A 189 24.41 7.96 -22.34
N THR A 190 25.62 8.47 -22.16
CA THR A 190 25.99 9.59 -21.30
C THR A 190 26.87 10.57 -22.09
N GLU A 191 27.25 11.70 -21.48
CA GLU A 191 28.20 12.65 -22.09
C GLU A 191 29.60 12.03 -22.31
N GLU A 192 29.98 11.05 -21.48
CA GLU A 192 31.31 10.43 -21.47
C GLU A 192 31.36 9.07 -22.17
N GLY A 193 30.27 8.64 -22.83
CA GLY A 193 30.17 7.35 -23.50
C GLY A 193 28.94 6.56 -23.05
N TYR A 194 29.12 5.33 -22.58
CA TYR A 194 28.02 4.47 -22.13
C TYR A 194 28.20 4.04 -20.68
N CYS A 195 27.13 4.07 -19.90
CA CYS A 195 27.13 3.73 -18.49
C CYS A 195 26.01 2.73 -18.16
N VAL A 196 26.40 1.52 -17.79
CA VAL A 196 25.49 0.49 -17.31
C VAL A 196 25.23 0.72 -15.81
N ASN A 197 23.98 0.55 -15.39
CA ASN A 197 23.57 0.58 -13.98
C ASN A 197 22.62 -0.59 -13.68
N LEU A 198 22.13 -0.70 -12.44
CA LEU A 198 21.29 -1.81 -11.99
C LEU A 198 19.79 -1.57 -12.12
N GLN A 199 19.36 -0.49 -12.78
CA GLN A 199 17.94 -0.26 -13.05
C GLN A 199 17.38 -1.39 -13.91
N MET A 200 16.19 -1.89 -13.57
CA MET A 200 15.66 -3.15 -14.12
C MET A 200 15.68 -3.21 -15.66
N PRO A 201 15.30 -2.17 -16.42
CA PRO A 201 15.36 -2.21 -17.88
C PRO A 201 16.78 -2.40 -18.42
N ILE A 202 17.78 -1.76 -17.78
CA ILE A 202 19.18 -1.85 -18.19
C ILE A 202 19.77 -3.21 -17.81
N TYR A 203 19.47 -3.70 -16.60
CA TYR A 203 19.87 -5.04 -16.18
C TYR A 203 19.36 -6.13 -17.13
N ILE A 204 18.08 -6.09 -17.49
CA ILE A 204 17.47 -7.04 -18.43
C ILE A 204 18.17 -6.95 -19.79
N ASP A 205 18.44 -5.74 -20.29
CA ASP A 205 19.12 -5.57 -21.58
C ASP A 205 20.52 -6.21 -21.57
N VAL A 206 21.31 -6.05 -20.49
CA VAL A 206 22.63 -6.67 -20.39
C VAL A 206 22.51 -8.19 -20.39
N MET A 207 21.59 -8.74 -19.58
CA MET A 207 21.43 -10.19 -19.47
C MET A 207 20.91 -10.83 -20.77
N THR A 208 20.15 -10.07 -21.56
CA THR A 208 19.49 -10.57 -22.78
C THR A 208 20.37 -10.42 -24.01
N TYR A 209 21.03 -9.27 -24.19
CA TYR A 209 21.63 -8.89 -25.47
C TYR A 209 23.16 -8.81 -25.43
N ALA A 210 23.80 -8.52 -24.29
CA ALA A 210 25.25 -8.39 -24.26
C ALA A 210 25.92 -9.76 -24.48
N GLU A 211 26.75 -9.92 -25.51
CA GLU A 211 27.46 -11.16 -25.79
C GLU A 211 28.71 -11.32 -24.89
N ASN A 212 29.25 -10.21 -24.37
CA ASN A 212 30.38 -10.21 -23.45
C ASN A 212 30.02 -10.91 -22.12
N ARG A 213 30.53 -12.13 -21.94
CA ARG A 213 30.30 -12.97 -20.75
C ARG A 213 30.78 -12.30 -19.46
N ASN A 214 31.92 -11.60 -19.49
CA ASN A 214 32.48 -10.99 -18.30
C ASN A 214 31.63 -9.81 -17.83
N LEU A 215 31.12 -9.00 -18.78
CA LEU A 215 30.18 -7.93 -18.48
C LEU A 215 28.89 -8.50 -17.87
N ARG A 216 28.32 -9.57 -18.46
CA ARG A 216 27.14 -10.23 -17.89
C ARG A 216 27.40 -10.76 -16.48
N GLU A 217 28.55 -11.39 -16.24
CA GLU A 217 28.89 -11.92 -14.93
C GLU A 217 29.01 -10.83 -13.87
N GLU A 218 29.70 -9.73 -14.17
CA GLU A 218 29.86 -8.60 -13.24
C GLU A 218 28.52 -7.95 -12.92
N VAL A 219 27.72 -7.63 -13.94
CA VAL A 219 26.39 -7.02 -13.78
C VAL A 219 25.43 -7.96 -13.02
N TYR A 220 25.48 -9.26 -13.31
CA TYR A 220 24.71 -10.26 -12.58
C TYR A 220 25.07 -10.23 -11.09
N ARG A 221 26.36 -10.34 -10.77
CA ARG A 221 26.81 -10.38 -9.37
C ARG A 221 26.47 -9.09 -8.64
N ALA A 222 26.63 -7.93 -9.28
CA ALA A 222 26.23 -6.64 -8.73
C ALA A 222 24.71 -6.59 -8.45
N TYR A 223 23.88 -7.10 -9.35
CA TYR A 223 22.43 -7.09 -9.21
C TYR A 223 21.92 -8.03 -8.11
N ILE A 224 22.44 -9.26 -8.02
CA ILE A 224 22.00 -10.25 -7.02
C ILE A 224 22.49 -9.94 -5.60
N SER A 225 23.55 -9.15 -5.47
CA SER A 225 24.13 -8.78 -4.18
C SER A 225 23.65 -7.42 -3.66
N ARG A 226 22.64 -6.81 -4.29
CA ARG A 226 22.15 -5.48 -3.87
C ARG A 226 21.66 -5.50 -2.43
N ALA A 227 21.93 -4.40 -1.73
CA ALA A 227 21.53 -4.19 -0.35
C ALA A 227 21.90 -5.38 0.57
N SER A 228 23.11 -5.91 0.38
CA SER A 228 23.66 -7.00 1.17
C SER A 228 25.06 -6.65 1.65
N ASP A 229 25.58 -7.43 2.61
CA ASP A 229 26.96 -7.28 3.10
C ASP A 229 28.04 -7.82 2.15
N VAL A 230 27.61 -8.41 1.03
CA VAL A 230 28.46 -8.99 0.00
C VAL A 230 28.29 -8.26 -1.32
N GLY A 231 29.28 -8.38 -2.19
CA GLY A 231 29.22 -7.87 -3.56
C GLY A 231 29.75 -6.46 -3.74
N TYR A 232 29.08 -5.66 -4.58
CA TYR A 232 29.68 -4.48 -5.21
C TYR A 232 29.20 -3.13 -4.66
N THR A 233 28.16 -3.13 -3.84
CA THR A 233 27.56 -1.91 -3.27
C THR A 233 27.93 -1.77 -1.79
N SER A 234 27.85 -0.56 -1.25
CA SER A 234 28.16 -0.25 0.14
C SER A 234 27.38 -1.12 1.11
N LYS A 235 28.09 -1.60 2.14
CA LYS A 235 27.51 -2.40 3.23
C LYS A 235 26.56 -1.59 4.11
N GLU A 236 26.56 -0.26 4.00
CA GLU A 236 25.61 0.59 4.72
C GLU A 236 24.15 0.33 4.29
N PHE A 237 23.95 -0.26 3.11
CA PHE A 237 22.63 -0.65 2.60
C PHE A 237 22.27 -2.10 2.94
N ASP A 238 23.04 -2.82 3.77
CA ASP A 238 22.75 -4.21 4.12
C ASP A 238 21.37 -4.36 4.77
N ASN A 239 20.52 -5.20 4.17
CA ASN A 239 19.16 -5.45 4.62
C ASN A 239 19.00 -6.72 5.46
N ARG A 240 20.04 -7.49 5.75
CA ARG A 240 19.89 -8.75 6.51
C ARG A 240 19.28 -8.55 7.89
N ASP A 241 19.79 -7.59 8.65
CA ASP A 241 19.25 -7.28 9.98
C ASP A 241 17.85 -6.65 9.90
N VAL A 242 17.59 -5.84 8.88
CA VAL A 242 16.25 -5.28 8.61
C VAL A 242 15.24 -6.40 8.36
N MET A 243 15.57 -7.36 7.49
CA MET A 243 14.73 -8.52 7.19
C MET A 243 14.52 -9.40 8.43
N LYS A 244 15.58 -9.66 9.20
CA LYS A 244 15.48 -10.43 10.45
C LYS A 244 14.50 -9.78 11.42
N ASN A 245 14.64 -8.48 11.67
CA ASN A 245 13.74 -7.74 12.56
C ASN A 245 12.29 -7.75 12.06
N ILE A 246 12.08 -7.61 10.73
CA ILE A 246 10.74 -7.74 10.13
C ILE A 246 10.13 -9.13 10.42
N LEU A 247 10.90 -10.21 10.26
CA LEU A 247 10.42 -11.57 10.51
C LEU A 247 10.11 -11.82 12.00
N GLU A 248 10.96 -11.33 12.90
CA GLU A 248 10.74 -11.42 14.35
C GLU A 248 9.47 -10.67 14.76
N LEU A 249 9.29 -9.43 14.30
CA LEU A 249 8.11 -8.62 14.56
C LEU A 249 6.83 -9.22 13.96
N ARG A 250 6.90 -9.76 12.73
CA ARG A 250 5.76 -10.47 12.12
C ARG A 250 5.39 -11.75 12.88
N SER A 251 6.37 -12.48 13.39
CA SER A 251 6.12 -13.64 14.24
C SER A 251 5.44 -13.23 15.55
N GLU A 252 5.95 -12.19 16.23
CA GLU A 252 5.33 -11.66 17.44
C GLU A 252 3.89 -11.17 17.18
N LEU A 253 3.68 -10.41 16.10
CA LEU A 253 2.38 -9.91 15.68
C LEU A 253 1.36 -11.04 15.49
N SER A 254 1.75 -12.12 14.80
CA SER A 254 0.86 -13.27 14.57
C SER A 254 0.42 -13.92 15.88
N LYS A 255 1.33 -14.08 16.85
CA LYS A 255 1.03 -14.64 18.17
C LYS A 255 0.14 -13.72 19.00
N LEU A 256 0.32 -12.39 18.90
CA LEU A 256 -0.55 -11.42 19.57
C LEU A 256 -2.01 -11.51 19.07
N LEU A 257 -2.20 -11.94 17.82
CA LEU A 257 -3.51 -12.15 17.21
C LEU A 257 -3.98 -13.60 17.26
N ASP A 258 -3.37 -14.44 18.10
CA ASP A 258 -3.70 -15.87 18.29
C ASP A 258 -3.50 -16.76 17.04
N PHE A 259 -2.61 -16.38 16.13
CA PHE A 259 -2.16 -17.21 15.00
C PHE A 259 -0.81 -17.90 15.30
N SER A 260 -0.57 -19.07 14.71
CA SER A 260 0.67 -19.83 14.93
C SER A 260 1.88 -19.19 14.23
N ASN A 261 1.63 -18.51 13.12
CA ASN A 261 2.65 -17.84 12.31
C ASN A 261 2.02 -16.75 11.42
N TYR A 262 2.86 -15.92 10.82
CA TYR A 262 2.41 -14.81 9.96
C TYR A 262 1.78 -15.27 8.63
N ALA A 263 2.08 -16.48 8.15
CA ALA A 263 1.47 -16.99 6.92
C ALA A 263 -0.01 -17.32 7.14
N GLU A 264 -0.40 -17.83 8.31
CA GLU A 264 -1.80 -18.02 8.71
C GLU A 264 -2.56 -16.69 8.83
N LEU A 265 -1.88 -15.62 9.26
CA LEU A 265 -2.46 -14.28 9.38
C LEU A 265 -2.68 -13.60 8.02
N SER A 266 -1.85 -13.90 7.02
CA SER A 266 -1.75 -13.13 5.77
C SER A 266 -2.71 -13.59 4.64
N ILE A 267 -3.68 -14.45 4.94
CA ILE A 267 -4.60 -15.06 3.96
C ILE A 267 -5.76 -14.13 3.64
#